data_AF-A0A4Q2Y8Z8-F1
#
_entry.id   AF-A0A4Q2Y8Z8-F1
#
_cell.length_a   1.000
_cell.length_b   1.000
_cell.length_c   1.000
_cell.angle_alpha   90.00
_cell.angle_beta   90.00
_cell.angle_gamma   90.00
#
_symmetry.space_group_name_H-M   'P 1'
#
loop_
_entity.id
_entity.type
_entity.pdbx_description
1 polymer ?
#
loop_
_entity_poly.entity_id
_entity_poly.type
_entity_poly.pdbx_seq_one_letter_code
_entity_poly.pdbx_strand_id
1 'polypeptide(L)'
;MAWNLLAGLAGLTMTSCRSTGGSGGDAGTPPSVDLTVKPWFPPVVRQQGNSCAQQAGLYYLLTAERNRQRGVSSRTSPASRLSPYQSYAMLADNQAAGTHVEDGWQLAEAMGVPLESEVPRGGSALMHGFDKYVRAASRKPGRWQYWPMRAAGDLPAVRKLLASGHPLACDFQIRGAKLVKLPDGRSTLVKEWGTTGLGHTMVYAGYDESVGWD
;
A
#
# COMPACT_ATOMS: atom_id res chain seq x y z
N MET A 1 15.10 -52.84 13.36
CA MET A 1 15.17 -51.36 13.50
C MET A 1 14.76 -50.77 12.16
N ALA A 2 13.47 -50.53 11.95
CA ALA A 2 12.75 -49.27 12.20
C ALA A 2 12.94 -48.23 11.09
N TRP A 3 11.92 -47.62 10.47
CA TRP A 3 10.45 -47.67 10.55
C TRP A 3 9.93 -47.14 9.19
N ASN A 4 8.82 -47.68 8.68
CA ASN A 4 8.04 -47.07 7.61
C ASN A 4 7.26 -45.87 8.17
N LEU A 5 7.30 -44.72 7.49
CA LEU A 5 6.43 -43.58 7.76
C LEU A 5 5.64 -43.22 6.50
N LEU A 6 4.45 -43.80 6.42
CA LEU A 6 3.30 -43.24 5.73
C LEU A 6 2.92 -41.94 6.45
N ALA A 7 3.00 -40.80 5.77
CA ALA A 7 2.36 -39.56 6.22
C ALA A 7 1.21 -39.24 5.26
N GLY A 8 0.01 -39.21 5.81
CA GLY A 8 -1.25 -39.05 5.10
C GLY A 8 -1.42 -37.66 4.48
N LEU A 9 -1.99 -37.66 3.28
CA LEU A 9 -2.62 -36.52 2.65
C LEU A 9 -3.92 -36.18 3.41
N ALA A 10 -3.80 -35.31 4.42
CA ALA A 10 -4.96 -34.64 4.99
C ALA A 10 -5.33 -33.46 4.07
N GLY A 11 -6.35 -33.66 3.24
CA GLY A 11 -6.98 -32.59 2.48
C GLY A 11 -7.63 -31.59 3.42
N LEU A 12 -7.07 -30.38 3.51
CA LEU A 12 -7.74 -29.24 4.12
C LEU A 12 -8.74 -28.69 3.10
N THR A 13 -10.00 -29.06 3.29
CA THR A 13 -11.15 -28.42 2.67
C THR A 13 -11.21 -26.96 3.15
N MET A 14 -11.00 -26.03 2.22
CA MET A 14 -11.25 -24.60 2.45
C MET A 14 -12.74 -24.43 2.73
N THR A 15 -13.07 -24.34 4.02
CA THR A 15 -14.43 -24.05 4.46
C THR A 15 -14.69 -22.59 4.15
N SER A 16 -15.57 -22.35 3.20
CA SER A 16 -16.16 -21.05 2.86
C SER A 16 -16.55 -20.31 4.15
N CYS A 17 -15.84 -19.22 4.46
CA CYS A 17 -16.28 -18.28 5.50
C CYS A 17 -17.48 -17.49 4.98
N ARG A 18 -18.68 -18.06 5.15
CA ARG A 18 -19.90 -17.26 5.27
C ARG A 18 -19.90 -16.64 6.66
N SER A 19 -19.73 -15.31 6.73
CA SER A 19 -20.03 -14.54 7.95
C SER A 19 -21.22 -13.64 7.68
N THR A 20 -22.33 -14.03 8.30
CA THR A 20 -23.51 -13.21 8.57
C THR A 20 -23.14 -11.92 9.31
N GLY A 21 -23.87 -10.85 9.05
CA GLY A 21 -23.65 -9.53 9.64
C GLY A 21 -23.64 -9.55 11.17
N GLY A 22 -22.66 -8.86 11.74
CA GLY A 22 -22.54 -8.57 13.15
C GLY A 22 -21.97 -7.16 13.30
N SER A 23 -22.86 -6.23 13.66
CA SER A 23 -22.56 -4.86 14.07
C SER A 23 -21.80 -4.88 15.39
N GLY A 24 -20.48 -4.96 15.33
CA GLY A 24 -19.59 -4.65 16.44
C GLY A 24 -18.79 -3.41 16.07
N GLY A 25 -19.40 -2.23 16.24
CA GLY A 25 -18.65 -0.98 16.12
C GLY A 25 -17.55 -0.97 17.16
N ASP A 26 -16.31 -0.77 16.74
CA ASP A 26 -15.23 -0.45 17.67
C ASP A 26 -15.62 0.83 18.39
N ALA A 27 -15.86 0.74 19.70
CA ALA A 27 -16.18 1.91 20.50
C ALA A 27 -15.04 2.94 20.38
N GLY A 28 -15.26 4.00 19.59
CA GLY A 28 -14.34 5.13 19.44
C GLY A 28 -13.85 5.44 18.02
N THR A 29 -14.15 4.64 17.00
CA THR A 29 -13.84 4.99 15.59
C THR A 29 -15.09 5.46 14.84
N PRO A 30 -15.00 6.46 13.94
CA PRO A 30 -16.15 6.90 13.14
C PRO A 30 -16.62 5.78 12.18
N PRO A 31 -17.89 5.75 11.75
CA PRO A 31 -18.42 4.69 10.89
C PRO A 31 -17.86 4.69 9.46
N SER A 32 -17.24 5.81 9.05
CA SER A 32 -16.57 5.93 7.75
C SER A 32 -15.40 6.91 7.86
N VAL A 33 -14.32 6.61 7.15
CA VAL A 33 -13.11 7.43 7.05
C VAL A 33 -12.68 7.49 5.60
N ASP A 34 -12.40 8.70 5.12
CA ASP A 34 -11.75 8.94 3.84
C ASP A 34 -10.56 9.87 4.02
N LEU A 35 -9.35 9.32 3.85
CA LEU A 35 -8.09 10.07 3.90
C LEU A 35 -7.77 10.70 2.54
N THR A 36 -8.37 10.25 1.44
CA THR A 36 -8.09 10.75 0.09
C THR A 36 -8.55 12.20 -0.13
N VAL A 37 -9.51 12.67 0.68
CA VAL A 37 -9.95 14.06 0.72
C VAL A 37 -9.02 14.98 1.50
N LYS A 38 -8.06 14.43 2.27
CA LYS A 38 -7.16 15.23 3.10
C LYS A 38 -6.13 15.96 2.23
N PRO A 39 -5.76 17.23 2.55
CA PRO A 39 -4.81 17.98 1.73
C PRO A 39 -3.44 17.31 1.59
N TRP A 40 -2.99 16.62 2.63
CA TRP A 40 -1.70 15.90 2.67
C TRP A 40 -1.73 14.55 1.97
N PHE A 41 -2.90 14.04 1.56
CA PHE A 41 -2.99 12.80 0.81
C PHE A 41 -2.69 13.07 -0.68
N PRO A 42 -1.78 12.31 -1.31
CA PRO A 42 -1.44 12.51 -2.73
C PRO A 42 -2.61 12.21 -3.67
N PRO A 43 -2.70 12.91 -4.83
CA PRO A 43 -3.72 12.61 -5.82
C PRO A 43 -3.50 11.24 -6.45
N VAL A 44 -4.58 10.62 -6.93
CA VAL A 44 -4.54 9.35 -7.65
C VAL A 44 -3.81 9.54 -8.98
N VAL A 45 -2.82 8.69 -9.24
CA VAL A 45 -2.01 8.72 -10.47
C VAL A 45 -1.94 7.36 -11.13
N ARG A 46 -1.67 7.38 -12.44
CA ARG A 46 -1.35 6.17 -13.20
C ARG A 46 0.14 5.86 -13.03
N GLN A 47 0.45 4.70 -12.46
CA GLN A 47 1.84 4.23 -12.32
C GLN A 47 2.51 4.05 -13.69
N GLN A 48 3.86 4.02 -13.69
CA GLN A 48 4.67 3.71 -14.87
C GLN A 48 5.40 2.37 -14.65
N GLY A 49 5.36 1.47 -15.63
CA GLY A 49 5.89 0.11 -15.47
C GLY A 49 5.22 -0.66 -14.34
N ASN A 50 5.95 -1.59 -13.74
CA ASN A 50 5.53 -2.43 -12.61
C ASN A 50 5.86 -1.79 -11.24
N SER A 51 5.78 -0.46 -11.14
CA SER A 51 6.14 0.32 -9.94
C SER A 51 5.08 0.36 -8.83
N CYS A 52 4.09 -0.54 -8.82
CA CYS A 52 2.95 -0.51 -7.89
C CYS A 52 3.40 -0.42 -6.42
N ALA A 53 4.36 -1.25 -6.02
CA ALA A 53 4.90 -1.26 -4.67
C ALA A 53 5.55 0.07 -4.27
N GLN A 54 6.35 0.67 -5.16
CA GLN A 54 7.02 1.95 -4.90
C GLN A 54 6.02 3.11 -4.91
N GLN A 55 5.01 3.04 -5.79
CA GLN A 55 3.91 4.00 -5.81
C GLN A 55 3.13 3.95 -4.48
N ALA A 56 2.75 2.76 -4.01
CA ALA A 56 2.04 2.58 -2.76
C ALA A 56 2.88 3.01 -1.55
N GLY A 57 4.11 2.50 -1.43
CA GLY A 57 4.98 2.76 -0.28
C GLY A 57 5.50 4.20 -0.20
N LEU A 58 6.06 4.72 -1.29
CA LEU A 58 6.79 5.99 -1.27
C LEU A 58 5.90 7.17 -1.70
N TYR A 59 5.25 7.05 -2.85
CA TYR A 59 4.43 8.13 -3.36
C TYR A 59 3.18 8.33 -2.50
N TYR A 60 2.47 7.27 -2.10
CA TYR A 60 1.27 7.41 -1.26
C TYR A 60 1.58 7.43 0.23
N LEU A 61 2.02 6.30 0.83
CA LEU A 61 2.16 6.17 2.28
C LEU A 61 3.16 7.16 2.88
N LEU A 62 4.42 7.13 2.43
CA LEU A 62 5.46 7.95 3.03
C LEU A 62 5.24 9.44 2.77
N THR A 63 4.76 9.82 1.57
CA THR A 63 4.37 11.21 1.30
C THR A 63 3.24 11.65 2.21
N ALA A 64 2.19 10.83 2.36
CA ALA A 64 1.05 11.16 3.21
C ALA A 64 1.48 11.35 4.67
N GLU A 65 2.24 10.42 5.24
CA GLU A 65 2.75 10.55 6.62
C GLU A 65 3.62 11.79 6.80
N ARG A 66 4.60 11.99 5.91
CA ARG A 66 5.51 13.13 5.97
C ARG A 66 4.77 14.45 5.88
N ASN A 67 3.81 14.56 4.97
CA ASN A 67 3.12 15.82 4.73
C ASN A 67 2.02 16.09 5.75
N ARG A 68 1.40 15.04 6.31
CA ARG A 68 0.51 15.14 7.47
C ARG A 68 1.26 15.73 8.67
N GLN A 69 2.46 15.23 8.97
CA GLN A 69 3.31 15.73 10.06
C GLN A 69 3.77 17.18 9.85
N ARG A 70 4.02 17.57 8.60
CA ARG A 70 4.50 18.92 8.24
C ARG A 70 3.37 19.94 8.02
N GLY A 71 2.11 19.51 8.00
CA GLY A 71 0.97 20.37 7.70
C GLY A 71 0.99 20.93 6.26
N VAL A 72 1.54 20.19 5.29
CA VAL A 72 1.63 20.65 3.89
C VAL A 72 0.72 19.85 2.96
N SER A 73 0.25 20.49 1.90
CA SER A 73 -0.58 19.85 0.88
C SER A 73 0.26 19.01 -0.10
N SER A 74 -0.20 17.80 -0.40
CA SER A 74 0.29 16.93 -1.47
C SER A 74 -0.50 17.10 -2.77
N ARG A 75 -1.70 17.69 -2.72
CA ARG A 75 -2.64 17.68 -3.85
C ARG A 75 -2.16 18.48 -5.06
N THR A 76 -1.49 19.60 -4.84
CA THR A 76 -1.25 20.59 -5.90
C THR A 76 0.22 20.75 -6.30
N SER A 77 1.17 20.24 -5.51
CA SER A 77 2.60 20.51 -5.72
C SER A 77 3.45 19.25 -5.84
N PRO A 78 4.09 18.99 -6.99
CA PRO A 78 5.13 17.96 -7.11
C PRO A 78 6.32 18.18 -6.15
N ALA A 79 6.53 19.41 -5.67
CA ALA A 79 7.59 19.73 -4.71
C ALA A 79 7.28 19.31 -3.27
N SER A 80 6.06 18.84 -2.99
CA SER A 80 5.71 18.23 -1.70
C SER A 80 5.59 16.70 -1.77
N ARG A 81 5.52 16.11 -2.96
CA ARG A 81 5.35 14.66 -3.14
C ARG A 81 6.66 13.95 -3.37
N LEU A 82 6.82 12.78 -2.75
CA LEU A 82 7.99 11.94 -2.98
C LEU A 82 7.83 11.21 -4.32
N SER A 83 8.93 11.11 -5.06
CA SER A 83 8.98 10.35 -6.31
C SER A 83 9.28 8.88 -6.02
N PRO A 84 8.48 7.95 -6.53
CA PRO A 84 8.74 6.52 -6.39
C PRO A 84 9.79 6.01 -7.40
N TYR A 85 10.11 6.82 -8.41
CA TYR A 85 10.76 6.33 -9.62
C TYR A 85 12.25 6.07 -9.48
N GLN A 86 12.94 6.80 -8.59
CA GLN A 86 14.35 6.50 -8.31
C GLN A 86 14.49 5.14 -7.64
N SER A 87 13.67 4.87 -6.62
CA SER A 87 13.67 3.58 -5.93
C SER A 87 13.27 2.47 -6.88
N TYR A 88 12.26 2.72 -7.72
CA TYR A 88 11.86 1.75 -8.75
C TYR A 88 12.99 1.45 -9.74
N ALA A 89 13.73 2.45 -10.23
CA ALA A 89 14.86 2.24 -11.13
C ALA A 89 16.02 1.45 -10.49
N MET A 90 16.23 1.61 -9.19
CA MET A 90 17.27 0.88 -8.45
C MET A 90 16.89 -0.58 -8.18
N LEU A 91 15.61 -0.84 -7.95
CA LEU A 91 15.10 -2.16 -7.56
C LEU A 91 14.68 -3.00 -8.78
N ALA A 92 14.07 -2.38 -9.79
CA ALA A 92 13.64 -3.03 -11.00
C ALA A 92 14.70 -2.85 -12.08
N ASP A 93 15.67 -3.77 -12.11
CA ASP A 93 16.81 -3.87 -13.05
C ASP A 93 16.49 -3.39 -14.49
N ASN A 94 15.30 -3.73 -15.02
CA ASN A 94 14.86 -3.35 -16.36
C ASN A 94 13.42 -2.77 -16.44
N GLN A 95 12.87 -2.22 -15.36
CA GLN A 95 11.47 -1.75 -15.27
C GLN A 95 10.38 -2.78 -15.66
N ALA A 96 10.73 -4.05 -15.87
CA ALA A 96 9.78 -5.14 -16.12
C ALA A 96 9.60 -6.03 -14.88
N ALA A 97 10.50 -5.95 -13.91
CA ALA A 97 10.38 -6.66 -12.63
C ALA A 97 9.42 -5.92 -11.68
N GLY A 98 8.61 -6.70 -10.95
CA GLY A 98 7.94 -6.23 -9.75
C GLY A 98 8.93 -6.04 -8.60
N THR A 99 8.53 -5.28 -7.60
CA THR A 99 9.30 -5.04 -6.36
C THR A 99 8.34 -5.16 -5.18
N HIS A 100 8.85 -5.20 -3.95
CA HIS A 100 8.01 -5.17 -2.76
C HIS A 100 8.00 -3.79 -2.12
N VAL A 101 6.94 -3.49 -1.36
CA VAL A 101 6.83 -2.22 -0.60
C VAL A 101 8.03 -2.08 0.32
N GLU A 102 8.45 -3.20 0.92
CA GLU A 102 9.56 -3.28 1.85
C GLU A 102 10.87 -2.75 1.32
N ASP A 103 11.22 -3.16 0.11
CA ASP A 103 12.46 -2.77 -0.55
C ASP A 103 12.52 -1.23 -0.70
N GLY A 104 11.38 -0.63 -1.00
CA GLY A 104 11.24 0.82 -1.12
C GLY A 104 11.50 1.55 0.20
N TRP A 105 10.97 1.03 1.31
CA TRP A 105 11.16 1.62 2.64
C TRP A 105 12.60 1.45 3.14
N GLN A 106 13.21 0.29 2.92
CA GLN A 106 14.62 0.06 3.24
C GLN A 106 15.54 1.01 2.46
N LEU A 107 15.27 1.19 1.17
CA LEU A 107 16.01 2.13 0.34
C LEU A 107 15.78 3.58 0.80
N ALA A 108 14.54 3.95 1.12
CA ALA A 108 14.22 5.26 1.66
C ALA A 108 14.97 5.55 2.97
N GLU A 109 15.16 4.56 3.84
CA GLU A 109 15.97 4.68 5.05
C GLU A 109 17.47 4.84 4.74
N ALA A 110 17.97 4.05 3.78
CA ALA A 110 19.38 4.06 3.39
C ALA A 110 19.81 5.37 2.70
N MET A 111 19.01 5.91 1.78
CA MET A 111 19.41 7.04 0.93
C MET A 111 18.39 8.18 0.85
N GLY A 112 17.21 8.04 1.46
CA GLY A 112 16.13 9.01 1.33
C GLY A 112 15.41 8.91 -0.01
N VAL A 113 14.45 9.82 -0.23
CA VAL A 113 13.58 9.79 -1.42
C VAL A 113 13.56 11.16 -2.09
N PRO A 114 13.80 11.26 -3.41
CA PRO A 114 13.69 12.51 -4.12
C PRO A 114 12.22 12.96 -4.22
N LEU A 115 12.01 14.24 -4.53
CA LEU A 115 10.68 14.76 -4.82
C LEU A 115 10.27 14.45 -6.26
N GLU A 116 8.96 14.44 -6.53
CA GLU A 116 8.42 14.34 -7.88
C GLU A 116 8.89 15.51 -8.76
N SER A 117 9.09 16.70 -8.20
CA SER A 117 9.71 17.82 -8.94
C SER A 117 11.17 17.56 -9.34
N GLU A 118 11.86 16.63 -8.67
CA GLU A 118 13.27 16.29 -8.95
C GLU A 118 13.39 15.09 -9.90
N VAL A 119 12.44 14.15 -9.80
CA VAL A 119 12.33 12.92 -10.61
C VAL A 119 10.84 12.70 -10.97
N PRO A 120 10.31 13.32 -12.03
CA PRO A 120 8.87 13.33 -12.31
C PRO A 120 8.34 12.09 -13.04
N ARG A 121 9.22 11.25 -13.60
CA ARG A 121 8.84 10.10 -14.43
C ARG A 121 9.74 8.90 -14.17
N GLY A 122 9.19 7.73 -14.50
CA GLY A 122 9.94 6.48 -14.54
C GLY A 122 10.95 6.48 -15.69
N GLY A 123 12.09 5.85 -15.47
CA GLY A 123 13.18 5.69 -16.42
C GLY A 123 14.12 4.59 -15.94
N SER A 124 14.88 4.00 -16.86
CA SER A 124 15.92 3.02 -16.51
C SER A 124 17.20 3.69 -16.00
N ALA A 125 17.33 5.00 -16.22
CA ALA A 125 18.44 5.77 -15.71
C ALA A 125 18.21 6.14 -14.25
N LEU A 126 19.27 5.95 -13.44
CA LEU A 126 19.31 6.52 -12.10
C LEU A 126 19.30 8.05 -12.16
N MET A 127 18.75 8.66 -11.12
CA MET A 127 18.76 10.10 -10.90
C MET A 127 20.19 10.63 -11.05
N HIS A 128 20.33 11.69 -11.83
CA HIS A 128 21.59 12.41 -11.99
C HIS A 128 21.61 13.67 -11.13
N GLY A 129 22.81 14.11 -10.72
CA GLY A 129 23.02 15.29 -9.88
C GLY A 129 23.20 14.91 -8.41
N PHE A 130 24.43 15.06 -7.91
CA PHE A 130 24.80 14.74 -6.53
C PHE A 130 23.97 15.53 -5.51
N ASP A 131 23.65 16.78 -5.83
CA ASP A 131 22.80 17.66 -5.04
C ASP A 131 21.40 17.08 -4.78
N LYS A 132 20.81 16.36 -5.75
CA LYS A 132 19.52 15.69 -5.57
C LYS A 132 19.62 14.54 -4.57
N TYR A 133 20.70 13.77 -4.58
CA TYR A 133 20.94 12.71 -3.59
C TYR A 133 21.12 13.30 -2.18
N VAL A 134 21.86 14.41 -2.06
CA VAL A 134 22.01 15.12 -0.77
C VAL A 134 20.65 15.60 -0.25
N ARG A 135 19.80 16.19 -1.12
CA ARG A 135 18.45 16.61 -0.74
C ARG A 135 17.52 15.43 -0.43
N ALA A 136 17.62 14.32 -1.15
CA ALA A 136 16.87 13.10 -0.86
C ALA A 136 17.21 12.57 0.53
N ALA A 137 18.50 12.55 0.90
CA ALA A 137 18.98 12.08 2.21
C ALA A 137 18.39 12.88 3.38
N SER A 138 18.01 14.14 3.18
CA SER A 138 17.32 14.94 4.21
C SER A 138 15.82 14.58 4.37
N ARG A 139 15.33 13.57 3.65
CA ARG A 139 13.92 13.14 3.61
C ARG A 139 13.75 11.65 3.94
N LYS A 140 14.75 11.07 4.61
CA LYS A 140 14.67 9.71 5.15
C LYS A 140 13.49 9.58 6.11
N PRO A 141 12.75 8.45 6.09
CA PRO A 141 11.78 8.15 7.14
C PRO A 141 12.49 8.03 8.49
N GLY A 142 11.79 8.37 9.57
CA GLY A 142 12.34 8.24 10.93
C GLY A 142 12.35 6.79 11.42
N ARG A 143 11.17 6.24 11.69
CA ARG A 143 10.97 4.82 12.00
C ARG A 143 9.77 4.31 11.21
N TRP A 144 9.82 3.04 10.85
CA TRP A 144 8.75 2.35 10.17
C TRP A 144 8.70 0.91 10.68
N GLN A 145 7.56 0.25 10.54
CA GLN A 145 7.33 -1.09 11.08
C GLN A 145 6.31 -1.84 10.23
N TYR A 146 6.45 -3.16 10.16
CA TYR A 146 5.42 -4.04 9.65
C TYR A 146 4.35 -4.26 10.70
N TRP A 147 3.10 -4.16 10.26
CA TRP A 147 1.97 -4.69 11.01
C TRP A 147 1.51 -5.96 10.29
N PRO A 148 1.76 -7.16 10.87
CA PRO A 148 1.36 -8.41 10.25
C PRO A 148 -0.16 -8.62 10.44
N MET A 149 -0.96 -7.80 9.76
CA MET A 149 -2.41 -7.91 9.72
C MET A 149 -2.78 -9.01 8.75
N ARG A 150 -3.28 -10.13 9.25
CA ARG A 150 -3.49 -11.37 8.48
C ARG A 150 -4.88 -11.98 8.68
N ALA A 151 -5.64 -11.52 9.67
CA ALA A 151 -6.93 -12.09 10.02
C ALA A 151 -7.98 -11.00 10.30
N ALA A 152 -9.26 -11.40 10.25
CA ALA A 152 -10.38 -10.51 10.56
C ALA A 152 -10.28 -9.87 11.96
N GLY A 153 -9.62 -10.55 12.91
CA GLY A 153 -9.35 -10.02 14.25
C GLY A 153 -8.44 -8.79 14.27
N ASP A 154 -7.72 -8.50 13.18
CA ASP A 154 -6.82 -7.35 13.06
C ASP A 154 -7.55 -6.08 12.55
N LEU A 155 -8.77 -6.22 12.03
CA LEU A 155 -9.56 -5.11 11.46
C LEU A 155 -9.79 -3.95 12.45
N PRO A 156 -10.00 -4.19 13.76
CA PRO A 156 -10.06 -3.10 14.73
C PRO A 156 -8.83 -2.20 14.75
N ALA A 157 -7.63 -2.79 14.67
CA ALA A 157 -6.39 -2.04 14.65
C ALA A 157 -6.23 -1.25 13.34
N VAL A 158 -6.61 -1.86 12.20
CA VAL A 158 -6.67 -1.20 10.89
C VAL A 158 -7.55 0.04 10.94
N ARG A 159 -8.79 -0.10 11.43
CA ARG A 159 -9.76 1.00 11.54
C ARG A 159 -9.23 2.11 12.43
N LYS A 160 -8.62 1.77 13.57
CA LYS A 160 -8.02 2.76 14.48
C LYS A 160 -6.88 3.54 13.82
N LEU A 161 -6.01 2.89 13.04
CA LEU A 161 -4.94 3.56 12.30
C LEU A 161 -5.50 4.52 11.25
N LEU A 162 -6.45 4.05 10.44
CA LEU A 162 -7.10 4.87 9.41
C LEU A 162 -7.83 6.07 10.02
N ALA A 163 -8.61 5.85 11.09
CA ALA A 163 -9.31 6.91 11.83
C ALA A 163 -8.35 7.95 12.43
N SER A 164 -7.13 7.54 12.78
CA SER A 164 -6.06 8.42 13.28
C SER A 164 -5.28 9.12 12.16
N GLY A 165 -5.63 8.88 10.90
CA GLY A 165 -5.02 9.53 9.73
C GLY A 165 -3.80 8.80 9.15
N HIS A 166 -3.63 7.51 9.44
CA HIS A 166 -2.50 6.71 8.97
C HIS A 166 -2.94 5.73 7.86
N PRO A 167 -2.62 5.98 6.58
CA PRO A 167 -2.92 5.05 5.50
C PRO A 167 -2.02 3.80 5.58
N LEU A 168 -2.49 2.71 4.98
CA LEU A 168 -1.82 1.40 5.01
C LEU A 168 -1.60 0.90 3.59
N ALA A 169 -0.55 0.11 3.35
CA ALA A 169 -0.31 -0.54 2.07
C ALA A 169 -0.30 -2.06 2.26
N CYS A 170 -0.79 -2.77 1.25
CA CYS A 170 -0.79 -4.23 1.25
C CYS A 170 -0.60 -4.76 -0.17
N ASP A 171 0.02 -5.93 -0.26
CA ASP A 171 0.26 -6.66 -1.50
C ASP A 171 -0.83 -7.73 -1.70
N PHE A 172 -1.38 -7.77 -2.91
CA PHE A 172 -2.48 -8.64 -3.29
C PHE A 172 -2.16 -9.45 -4.53
N GLN A 173 -2.66 -10.66 -4.59
CA GLN A 173 -2.78 -11.39 -5.85
C GLN A 173 -4.07 -10.95 -6.54
N ILE A 174 -3.96 -10.33 -7.72
CA ILE A 174 -5.13 -9.71 -8.38
C ILE A 174 -5.72 -10.58 -9.48
N ARG A 175 -4.96 -11.55 -10.00
CA ARG A 175 -5.46 -12.42 -11.07
C ARG A 175 -6.49 -13.39 -10.50
N GLY A 176 -7.70 -13.32 -11.05
CA GLY A 176 -8.83 -14.14 -10.58
C GLY A 176 -9.59 -13.52 -9.41
N ALA A 177 -9.31 -12.27 -9.03
CA ALA A 177 -10.09 -11.56 -8.03
C ALA A 177 -11.55 -11.42 -8.49
N LYS A 178 -12.49 -11.68 -7.57
CA LYS A 178 -13.93 -11.54 -7.82
C LYS A 178 -14.38 -10.15 -7.40
N LEU A 179 -14.94 -9.42 -8.35
CA LEU A 179 -15.36 -8.04 -8.18
C LEU A 179 -16.90 -7.97 -8.15
N VAL A 180 -17.45 -7.18 -7.24
CA VAL A 180 -18.88 -6.89 -7.16
C VAL A 180 -19.10 -5.40 -7.33
N LYS A 181 -20.03 -5.02 -8.23
CA LYS A 181 -20.46 -3.63 -8.37
C LYS A 181 -21.30 -3.22 -7.17
N LEU A 182 -20.96 -2.08 -6.57
CA LEU A 182 -21.76 -1.51 -5.49
C LEU A 182 -23.05 -0.86 -6.06
N PRO A 183 -24.08 -0.65 -5.24
CA PRO A 183 -25.35 -0.07 -5.68
C PRO A 183 -25.23 1.31 -6.34
N ASP A 184 -24.14 2.03 -6.08
CA ASP A 184 -23.85 3.33 -6.71
C ASP A 184 -23.45 3.24 -8.20
N GLY A 185 -23.28 2.02 -8.73
CA GLY A 185 -22.92 1.71 -10.12
C GLY A 185 -21.48 2.08 -10.53
N ARG A 186 -20.80 2.93 -9.75
CA ARG A 186 -19.48 3.48 -10.07
C ARG A 186 -18.39 2.72 -9.34
N SER A 187 -18.64 2.32 -8.11
CA SER A 187 -17.67 1.70 -7.23
C SER A 187 -17.71 0.18 -7.34
N THR A 188 -16.58 -0.44 -7.03
CA THR A 188 -16.42 -1.89 -7.09
C THR A 188 -15.73 -2.36 -5.82
N LEU A 189 -16.29 -3.39 -5.20
CA LEU A 189 -15.72 -4.08 -4.07
C LEU A 189 -15.05 -5.36 -4.55
N VAL A 190 -13.84 -5.62 -4.07
CA VAL A 190 -13.23 -6.94 -4.20
C VAL A 190 -13.88 -7.84 -3.15
N LYS A 191 -14.55 -8.91 -3.57
CA LYS A 191 -15.17 -9.88 -2.64
C LYS A 191 -14.26 -11.04 -2.30
N GLU A 192 -13.38 -11.39 -3.23
CA GLU A 192 -12.39 -12.42 -3.04
C GLU A 192 -11.15 -12.01 -3.86
N TRP A 193 -9.99 -11.95 -3.22
CA TRP A 193 -8.73 -11.76 -3.92
C TRP A 193 -8.33 -13.01 -4.71
N GLY A 194 -7.50 -12.82 -5.73
CA GLY A 194 -6.90 -13.93 -6.46
C GLY A 194 -5.97 -14.74 -5.56
N THR A 195 -5.61 -15.94 -6.00
CA THR A 195 -4.66 -16.82 -5.27
C THR A 195 -3.40 -17.14 -6.06
N THR A 196 -3.31 -16.65 -7.30
CA THR A 196 -2.18 -16.91 -8.21
C THR A 196 -1.93 -15.70 -9.10
N GLY A 197 -0.79 -15.69 -9.81
CA GLY A 197 -0.53 -14.75 -10.90
C GLY A 197 0.25 -13.51 -10.47
N LEU A 198 -0.02 -12.39 -11.14
CA LEU A 198 0.67 -11.13 -10.88
C LEU A 198 0.13 -10.50 -9.60
N GLY A 199 1.07 -10.06 -8.76
CA GLY A 199 0.78 -9.26 -7.58
C GLY A 199 0.51 -7.80 -7.92
N HIS A 200 -0.20 -7.11 -7.04
CA HIS A 200 -0.38 -5.67 -7.07
C HIS A 200 -0.40 -5.12 -5.65
N THR A 201 0.20 -3.95 -5.45
CA THR A 201 0.16 -3.26 -4.17
C THR A 201 -0.85 -2.13 -4.21
N MET A 202 -1.70 -2.05 -3.20
CA MET A 202 -2.69 -0.98 -3.04
C MET A 202 -2.55 -0.27 -1.70
N VAL A 203 -3.15 0.92 -1.62
CA VAL A 203 -3.21 1.72 -0.39
C VAL A 203 -4.65 1.75 0.12
N TYR A 204 -4.82 1.36 1.38
CA TYR A 204 -6.03 1.61 2.15
C TYR A 204 -5.94 3.01 2.74
N ALA A 205 -6.80 3.88 2.24
CA ALA A 205 -6.91 5.27 2.67
C ALA A 205 -8.22 5.54 3.41
N GLY A 206 -8.94 4.51 3.85
CA GLY A 206 -10.24 4.68 4.45
C GLY A 206 -11.00 3.37 4.62
N TYR A 207 -12.19 3.47 5.20
CA TYR A 207 -13.16 2.39 5.32
C TYR A 207 -14.57 2.98 5.39
N ASP A 208 -15.58 2.16 5.07
CA ASP A 208 -16.99 2.51 5.23
C ASP A 208 -17.78 1.27 5.70
N GLU A 209 -18.32 1.33 6.91
CA GLU A 209 -19.03 0.20 7.51
C GLU A 209 -20.34 -0.15 6.77
N SER A 210 -20.88 0.76 5.95
CA SER A 210 -22.09 0.51 5.16
C SER A 210 -21.85 -0.35 3.92
N VAL A 211 -20.61 -0.49 3.46
CA VAL A 211 -20.24 -1.18 2.22
C VAL A 211 -19.83 -2.63 2.48
N GLY A 212 -19.14 -2.87 3.60
CA GLY A 212 -18.52 -4.15 3.96
C GLY A 212 -17.00 -4.15 3.76
N TRP A 213 -16.38 -5.31 3.94
CA TRP A 213 -14.93 -5.52 3.86
C TRP A 213 -14.57 -6.40 2.65
N ASP A 214 -13.32 -6.27 2.21
CA ASP A 214 -12.67 -7.01 1.11
C ASP A 214 -11.83 -8.21 1.58
#